data_AF-X1IBD7-F1
#
_entry.id   AF-X1IBD7-F1
#
_cell.length_a   1.000
_cell.length_b   1.000
_cell.length_c   1.000
_cell.angle_alpha   90.00
_cell.angle_beta   90.00
_cell.angle_gamma   90.00
#
_symmetry.space_group_name_H-M   'P 1'
#
loop_
_entity.id
_entity.type
_entity.pdbx_description
1 polymer ?
#
loop_
_entity_poly.entity_id
_entity_poly.type
_entity_poly.pdbx_seq_one_letter_code
_entity_poly.pdbx_strand_id
1 'polypeptide(L)'
;IETAKKGRKITHLIPDEIMPVIEAYRPVEKDVSTLSATFHRICVKGLGKVKPGYGFHSFRTTNGTLVPIELAKADKPLTLWGEFMGWSKKSIGVAFFGTPMAGVYGRPEMVSTDPFYVDREVFEVHPFLKHWEENH
;
A
#
# COMPACT_ATOMS: atom_id res chain seq x y z
N ILE A 1 -0.72 9.68 8.32
CA ILE A 1 -2.08 9.12 8.12
C ILE A 1 -2.73 8.90 9.48
N GLU A 2 -3.84 9.58 9.74
CA GLU A 2 -4.67 9.31 10.93
C GLU A 2 -5.58 8.12 10.64
N THR A 3 -5.65 7.18 11.57
CA THR A 3 -6.50 6.00 11.38
C THR A 3 -7.91 6.29 11.91
N ALA A 4 -8.93 5.80 11.19
CA ALA A 4 -10.33 5.98 11.57
C ALA A 4 -10.67 5.43 12.97
N LYS A 5 -9.85 4.53 13.52
CA LYS A 5 -10.05 3.88 14.82
C LYS A 5 -9.03 4.30 15.90
N LYS A 6 -8.42 5.49 15.79
CA LYS A 6 -7.40 5.98 16.77
C LYS A 6 -6.21 5.02 16.99
N GLY A 7 -5.93 4.14 16.05
CA GLY A 7 -4.72 3.32 16.02
C GLY A 7 -3.46 4.13 15.74
N ARG A 8 -2.32 3.45 15.73
CA ARG A 8 -0.99 4.04 15.51
C ARG A 8 -1.01 4.97 14.29
N LYS A 9 -0.59 6.22 14.49
CA LYS A 9 -0.33 7.15 13.38
C LYS A 9 0.92 6.67 12.64
N ILE A 10 0.83 6.66 11.32
CA ILE A 10 1.94 6.26 10.45
C ILE A 10 2.22 7.41 9.50
N THR A 11 3.50 7.72 9.36
CA THR A 11 3.99 8.68 8.39
C THR A 11 4.67 7.88 7.29
N HIS A 12 4.28 8.13 6.05
CA HIS A 12 4.93 7.54 4.89
C HIS A 12 5.68 8.59 4.10
N LEU A 13 6.77 8.19 3.46
CA LEU A 13 7.30 8.89 2.30
C LEU A 13 6.28 8.87 1.18
N ILE A 14 6.32 9.90 0.36
CA ILE A 14 5.62 9.90 -0.92
C ILE A 14 6.69 9.64 -1.98
N PRO A 15 6.55 8.60 -2.83
CA PRO A 15 7.57 8.24 -3.80
C PRO A 15 7.69 9.29 -4.91
N ASP A 16 8.90 9.62 -5.34
CA ASP A 16 9.18 10.70 -6.29
C ASP A 16 8.41 10.53 -7.62
N GLU A 17 8.18 9.28 -8.03
CA GLU A 17 7.46 8.89 -9.23
C GLU A 17 6.04 9.48 -9.32
N ILE A 18 5.40 9.77 -8.17
CA ILE A 18 4.05 10.34 -8.14
C ILE A 18 4.02 11.83 -7.77
N MET A 19 5.17 12.47 -7.52
CA MET A 19 5.22 13.89 -7.13
C MET A 19 4.64 14.82 -8.19
N PRO A 20 4.95 14.64 -9.49
CA PRO A 20 4.37 15.50 -10.53
C PRO A 20 2.84 15.51 -10.51
N VAL A 21 2.21 14.36 -10.23
CA VAL A 21 0.75 14.24 -10.12
C VAL A 21 0.23 15.00 -8.92
N ILE A 22 0.90 14.87 -7.78
CA ILE A 22 0.48 15.49 -6.52
C ILE A 22 0.62 17.00 -6.57
N GLU A 23 1.73 17.51 -7.10
CA GLU A 23 1.99 18.94 -7.24
C GLU A 23 1.02 19.61 -8.22
N ALA A 24 0.65 18.91 -9.31
CA ALA A 24 -0.35 19.40 -10.25
C ALA A 24 -1.79 19.29 -9.71
N TYR A 25 -2.04 18.44 -8.72
CA TYR A 25 -3.37 18.17 -8.20
C TYR A 25 -3.88 19.31 -7.32
N ARG A 26 -4.98 19.94 -7.74
CA ARG A 26 -5.72 20.91 -6.93
C ARG A 26 -6.81 20.17 -6.14
N PRO A 27 -6.68 20.01 -4.82
CA PRO A 27 -7.64 19.26 -4.04
C PRO A 27 -9.00 19.97 -4.09
N VAL A 28 -10.01 19.22 -4.50
CA VAL A 28 -11.42 19.61 -4.36
C VAL A 28 -12.05 18.56 -3.47
N GLU A 29 -12.68 18.98 -2.39
CA GLU A 29 -13.35 18.06 -1.48
C GLU A 29 -14.46 17.32 -2.24
N LYS A 30 -14.38 15.99 -2.23
CA LYS A 30 -15.36 15.09 -2.83
C LYS A 30 -15.86 14.14 -1.76
N ASP A 31 -17.17 13.93 -1.73
CA ASP A 31 -17.73 12.89 -0.89
C ASP A 31 -17.32 11.49 -1.38
N VAL A 32 -17.47 10.49 -0.49
CA VAL A 32 -17.07 9.10 -0.75
C VAL A 32 -17.84 8.48 -1.94
N SER A 33 -19.09 8.89 -2.17
CA SER A 33 -19.90 8.38 -3.28
C SER A 33 -19.38 8.88 -4.63
N THR A 34 -18.96 10.15 -4.70
CA THR A 34 -18.34 10.75 -5.88
C THR A 34 -17.00 10.10 -6.21
N LEU A 35 -16.18 9.82 -5.20
CA LEU A 35 -14.92 9.08 -5.36
C LEU A 35 -15.18 7.66 -5.88
N SER A 36 -16.19 6.97 -5.34
CA SER A 36 -16.56 5.61 -5.76
C SER A 36 -17.07 5.57 -7.21
N ALA A 37 -17.90 6.54 -7.60
CA ALA A 37 -18.35 6.69 -8.98
C ALA A 37 -17.19 6.98 -9.94
N THR A 38 -16.22 7.79 -9.51
CA THR A 38 -15.00 8.06 -10.29
C THR A 38 -14.18 6.80 -10.50
N PHE A 39 -13.98 6.00 -9.46
CA PHE A 39 -13.31 4.70 -9.55
C PHE A 39 -14.02 3.77 -10.54
N HIS A 40 -15.35 3.65 -10.49
CA HIS A 40 -16.10 2.83 -11.46
C HIS A 40 -15.91 3.30 -12.90
N ARG A 41 -15.90 4.63 -13.15
CA ARG A 41 -15.63 5.18 -14.48
C ARG A 41 -14.23 4.82 -14.97
N ILE A 42 -13.23 4.87 -14.09
CA ILE A 42 -11.85 4.44 -14.41
C ILE A 42 -11.85 2.96 -14.80
N CYS A 43 -12.52 2.09 -14.02
CA CYS A 43 -12.63 0.67 -14.35
C CYS A 43 -13.32 0.42 -15.68
N VAL A 44 -14.41 1.13 -16.01
CA VAL A 44 -15.06 0.99 -17.33
C VAL A 44 -14.12 1.41 -18.45
N LYS A 45 -13.39 2.52 -18.29
CA LYS A 45 -12.46 3.00 -19.31
C LYS A 45 -11.26 2.08 -19.50
N GLY A 46 -10.68 1.56 -18.42
CA GLY A 46 -9.47 0.72 -18.48
C GLY A 46 -9.74 -0.77 -18.69
N LEU A 47 -10.85 -1.29 -18.18
CA LEU A 47 -11.16 -2.72 -18.15
C LEU A 47 -12.42 -3.09 -18.96
N GLY A 48 -13.12 -2.10 -19.52
CA GLY A 48 -14.38 -2.28 -20.26
C GLY A 48 -15.60 -2.64 -19.41
N LYS A 49 -15.42 -2.92 -18.12
CA LYS A 49 -16.50 -3.33 -17.21
C LYS A 49 -16.17 -3.08 -15.74
N VAL A 50 -17.21 -3.02 -14.92
CA VAL A 50 -17.13 -3.08 -13.45
C VAL A 50 -17.74 -4.40 -13.00
N LYS A 51 -17.06 -5.12 -12.10
CA LYS A 51 -17.60 -6.34 -11.48
C LYS A 51 -18.12 -6.03 -10.07
N PRO A 52 -19.12 -6.77 -9.56
CA PRO A 52 -19.50 -6.71 -8.16
C PRO A 52 -18.28 -6.90 -7.25
N GLY A 53 -18.16 -6.06 -6.22
CA GLY A 53 -17.05 -6.07 -5.27
C GLY A 53 -15.82 -5.26 -5.69
N TYR A 54 -15.81 -4.64 -6.88
CA TYR A 54 -14.76 -3.68 -7.24
C TYR A 54 -14.92 -2.38 -6.46
N GLY A 55 -13.82 -1.85 -5.93
CA GLY A 55 -13.80 -0.58 -5.20
C GLY A 55 -12.39 -0.22 -4.74
N PHE A 56 -12.25 0.82 -3.92
CA PHE A 56 -10.92 1.23 -3.41
C PHE A 56 -10.17 0.12 -2.66
N HIS A 57 -10.90 -0.81 -2.03
CA HIS A 57 -10.29 -1.97 -1.38
C HIS A 57 -9.62 -2.94 -2.37
N SER A 58 -10.02 -2.92 -3.65
CA SER A 58 -9.40 -3.73 -4.69
C SER A 58 -7.91 -3.38 -4.86
N PHE A 59 -7.53 -2.11 -4.79
CA PHE A 59 -6.11 -1.72 -4.83
C PHE A 59 -5.31 -2.35 -3.69
N ARG A 60 -5.84 -2.28 -2.47
CA ARG A 60 -5.21 -2.86 -1.29
C ARG A 60 -5.11 -4.39 -1.39
N THR A 61 -6.15 -5.06 -1.88
CA THR A 61 -6.13 -6.52 -2.08
C THR A 61 -5.12 -6.92 -3.15
N THR A 62 -5.11 -6.22 -4.29
CA THR A 62 -4.15 -6.48 -5.39
C THR A 62 -2.71 -6.27 -4.92
N ASN A 63 -2.41 -5.14 -4.27
CA ASN A 63 -1.07 -4.89 -3.73
C ASN A 63 -0.72 -5.87 -2.61
N GLY A 64 -1.70 -6.29 -1.80
CA GLY A 64 -1.51 -7.30 -0.77
C GLY A 64 -1.20 -8.71 -1.28
N THR A 65 -1.42 -8.97 -2.57
CA THR A 65 -0.95 -10.18 -3.24
C THR A 65 0.38 -9.94 -3.94
N LEU A 66 0.49 -8.85 -4.71
CA LEU A 66 1.63 -8.65 -5.61
C LEU A 66 2.90 -8.16 -4.89
N VAL A 67 2.78 -7.23 -3.93
CA VAL A 67 3.96 -6.70 -3.21
C VAL A 67 4.68 -7.80 -2.44
N PRO A 68 4.02 -8.69 -1.68
CA PRO A 68 4.71 -9.82 -1.06
C PRO A 68 5.40 -10.75 -2.05
N ILE A 69 4.84 -10.97 -3.25
CA ILE A 69 5.49 -11.78 -4.29
C ILE A 69 6.78 -11.11 -4.76
N GLU A 70 6.77 -9.80 -5.01
CA GLU A 70 7.98 -9.07 -5.43
C GLU A 70 9.02 -8.98 -4.31
N LEU A 71 8.61 -8.80 -3.05
CA LEU A 71 9.50 -8.89 -1.89
C LEU A 71 10.18 -10.27 -1.82
N ALA A 72 9.42 -11.36 -2.03
CA ALA A 72 9.98 -12.71 -2.04
C ALA A 72 11.04 -12.90 -3.13
N LYS A 73 10.77 -12.39 -4.34
CA LYS A 73 11.73 -12.47 -5.47
C LYS A 73 13.01 -11.68 -5.21
N ALA A 74 12.91 -10.59 -4.45
CA ALA A 74 14.04 -9.76 -4.05
C ALA A 74 14.76 -10.25 -2.78
N ASP A 75 14.39 -11.43 -2.25
CA ASP A 75 14.89 -11.98 -0.99
C ASP A 75 14.70 -11.04 0.22
N LYS A 76 13.57 -10.30 0.23
CA LYS A 76 13.19 -9.36 1.29
C LYS A 76 12.08 -9.94 2.17
N PRO A 77 12.01 -9.56 3.46
CA PRO A 77 10.95 -10.05 4.35
C PRO A 77 9.54 -9.66 3.89
N LEU A 78 8.66 -10.65 3.74
CA LEU A 78 7.24 -10.44 3.36
C LEU A 78 6.49 -9.53 4.34
N THR A 79 6.93 -9.53 5.60
CA THR A 79 6.35 -8.75 6.69
C THR A 79 6.44 -7.25 6.45
N LEU A 80 7.36 -6.77 5.62
CA LEU A 80 7.50 -5.35 5.27
C LEU A 80 6.19 -4.78 4.71
N TRP A 81 5.41 -5.57 3.96
CA TRP A 81 4.08 -5.13 3.51
C TRP A 81 3.11 -4.88 4.68
N GLY A 82 3.10 -5.78 5.67
CA GLY A 82 2.24 -5.62 6.84
C GLY A 82 2.60 -4.41 7.68
N GLU A 83 3.91 -4.11 7.80
CA GLU A 83 4.44 -2.94 8.50
C GLU A 83 4.10 -1.65 7.74
N PHE A 84 4.31 -1.64 6.41
CA PHE A 84 3.93 -0.54 5.52
C PHE A 84 2.43 -0.23 5.64
N MET A 85 1.59 -1.25 5.65
CA MET A 85 0.14 -1.06 5.79
C MET A 85 -0.33 -0.75 7.21
N GLY A 86 0.58 -0.69 8.18
CA GLY A 86 0.26 -0.32 9.55
C GLY A 86 -0.49 -1.37 10.35
N TRP A 87 -0.32 -2.65 9.99
CA TRP A 87 -1.05 -3.71 10.66
C TRP A 87 -0.53 -3.93 12.08
N SER A 88 -1.41 -4.44 12.94
CA SER A 88 -0.96 -4.90 14.25
C SER A 88 0.02 -6.06 14.08
N LYS A 89 1.01 -6.18 14.99
CA LYS A 89 1.95 -7.31 14.98
C LYS A 89 1.25 -8.66 14.94
N LYS A 90 0.12 -8.82 15.65
CA LYS A 90 -0.71 -10.03 15.59
C LYS A 90 -1.24 -10.32 14.19
N SER A 91 -1.73 -9.29 13.49
CA SER A 91 -2.24 -9.41 12.12
C SER A 91 -1.14 -9.79 11.13
N ILE A 92 0.06 -9.21 11.28
CA ILE A 92 1.25 -9.58 10.48
C ILE A 92 1.60 -11.05 10.72
N GLY A 93 1.61 -11.48 11.99
CA GLY A 93 1.83 -12.86 12.40
C GLY A 93 0.91 -13.85 11.69
N VAL A 94 -0.40 -13.60 11.74
CA VAL A 94 -1.39 -14.46 11.08
C VAL A 94 -1.21 -14.46 9.57
N ALA A 95 -1.00 -13.29 8.95
CA ALA A 95 -0.96 -13.16 7.49
C ALA A 95 0.24 -13.84 6.84
N PHE A 96 1.42 -13.79 7.47
CA PHE A 96 2.67 -14.27 6.85
C PHE A 96 3.25 -15.53 7.49
N PHE A 97 2.82 -15.89 8.71
CA PHE A 97 3.37 -17.02 9.45
C PHE A 97 2.30 -17.98 9.98
N GLY A 98 1.02 -17.73 9.72
CA GLY A 98 -0.09 -18.58 10.16
C GLY A 98 -0.40 -18.54 11.66
N THR A 99 0.32 -17.76 12.46
CA THR A 99 0.11 -17.64 13.91
C THR A 99 0.32 -16.21 14.42
N PRO A 100 -0.55 -15.69 15.32
CA PRO A 100 -0.42 -14.33 15.86
C PRO A 100 0.90 -14.06 16.58
N MET A 101 1.50 -15.08 17.21
CA MET A 101 2.71 -14.91 18.02
C MET A 101 3.96 -14.65 17.18
N ALA A 102 4.03 -15.18 15.97
CA ALA A 102 5.17 -14.99 15.09
C ALA A 102 5.41 -13.50 14.77
N GLY A 103 4.34 -12.72 14.64
CA GLY A 103 4.46 -11.30 14.32
C GLY A 103 5.05 -10.44 15.46
N VAL A 104 5.07 -10.93 16.70
CA VAL A 104 5.72 -10.23 17.83
C VAL A 104 7.26 -10.22 17.68
N TYR A 105 7.80 -11.21 16.95
CA TYR A 105 9.22 -11.31 16.66
C TYR A 105 9.63 -10.50 15.43
N GLY A 106 8.68 -10.09 14.57
CA GLY A 106 8.93 -9.18 13.46
C GLY A 106 9.19 -7.76 13.96
N ARG A 107 10.46 -7.35 14.01
CA ARG A 107 10.89 -6.02 14.45
C ARG A 107 11.80 -5.36 13.41
N PRO A 108 11.22 -4.67 12.41
CA PRO A 108 11.98 -3.91 11.42
C PRO A 108 12.94 -2.89 12.05
N GLU A 109 12.59 -2.35 13.22
CA GLU A 109 13.41 -1.42 13.99
C GLU A 109 14.74 -2.01 14.48
N MET A 110 14.88 -3.34 14.51
CA MET A 110 16.15 -3.99 14.83
C MET A 110 17.07 -4.08 13.59
N VAL A 111 16.50 -3.90 12.39
CA VAL A 111 17.21 -3.97 11.11
C VAL A 111 17.68 -2.59 10.67
N SER A 112 16.91 -1.53 10.93
CA SER A 112 17.27 -0.16 10.58
C SER A 112 16.74 0.86 11.59
N THR A 113 17.51 1.94 11.79
CA THR A 113 17.09 3.12 12.56
C THR A 113 16.42 4.20 11.69
N ASP A 114 16.45 4.04 10.35
CA ASP A 114 15.73 4.93 9.44
C ASP A 114 14.22 4.73 9.61
N PRO A 115 13.46 5.76 10.03
CA PRO A 115 12.01 5.65 10.19
C PRO A 115 11.27 5.32 8.89
N PHE A 116 11.90 5.51 7.72
CA PHE A 116 11.32 5.25 6.40
C PHE A 116 11.91 4.04 5.69
N TYR A 117 12.71 3.21 6.39
CA TYR A 117 13.28 1.99 5.83
C TYR A 117 12.23 1.12 5.13
N VAL A 118 11.11 0.86 5.82
CA VAL A 118 10.02 0.03 5.29
C VAL A 118 9.45 0.59 3.98
N ASP A 119 9.30 1.91 3.88
CA ASP A 119 8.76 2.55 2.69
C ASP A 119 9.71 2.38 1.51
N ARG A 120 11.01 2.65 1.72
CA ARG A 120 12.04 2.51 0.67
C ARG A 120 12.11 1.09 0.14
N GLU A 121 12.12 0.10 1.03
CA GLU A 121 12.16 -1.32 0.67
C GLU A 121 10.91 -1.75 -0.11
N VAL A 122 9.74 -1.22 0.24
CA VAL A 122 8.49 -1.50 -0.49
C VAL A 122 8.45 -0.79 -1.83
N PHE A 123 8.91 0.46 -1.93
CA PHE A 123 8.92 1.24 -3.17
C PHE A 123 9.84 0.62 -4.21
N GLU A 124 11.03 0.19 -3.80
CA GLU A 124 12.01 -0.46 -4.69
C GLU A 124 11.42 -1.64 -5.46
N VAL A 125 10.55 -2.43 -4.82
CA VAL A 125 9.94 -3.62 -5.43
C VAL A 125 8.49 -3.39 -5.87
N HIS A 126 7.96 -2.17 -5.77
CA HIS A 126 6.54 -1.92 -5.97
C HIS A 126 6.15 -2.16 -7.46
N PRO A 127 5.21 -3.07 -7.74
CA PRO A 127 4.97 -3.57 -9.10
C PRO A 127 4.47 -2.52 -10.08
N PHE A 128 3.91 -1.42 -9.57
CA PHE A 128 3.31 -0.36 -10.39
C PHE A 128 4.01 0.98 -10.30
N LEU A 129 4.99 1.17 -9.41
CA LEU A 129 5.47 2.52 -9.10
C LEU A 129 6.21 3.15 -10.28
N LYS A 130 7.11 2.38 -10.91
CA LYS A 130 7.81 2.77 -12.15
C LYS A 130 6.91 3.19 -13.32
N HIS A 131 5.68 2.67 -13.39
CA HIS A 131 4.75 3.02 -14.47
C HIS A 131 4.20 4.44 -14.32
N TRP A 132 4.36 5.07 -13.17
CA TRP A 132 3.99 6.47 -13.01
C TRP A 132 5.02 7.40 -13.68
N GLU A 133 6.32 7.09 -13.63
CA GLU A 133 7.33 7.86 -14.35
C GLU A 133 7.17 7.75 -15.88
N GLU A 134 6.87 6.55 -16.39
CA GLU A 134 6.78 6.27 -17.83
C GLU A 134 5.63 7.00 -18.55
N ASN A 135 4.66 7.56 -17.80
CA ASN A 135 3.44 8.16 -18.35
C ASN A 135 3.33 9.68 -18.13
N HIS A 136 4.43 10.34 -17.76
CA HIS A 136 4.55 11.81 -17.63
C HIS A 136 5.61 12.38 -18.56
#